data_AF-A0A934JWE1-F1
#
_entry.id   AF-A0A934JWE1-F1
#
_cell.length_a   1.000
_cell.length_b   1.000
_cell.length_c   1.000
_cell.angle_alpha   90.00
_cell.angle_beta   90.00
_cell.angle_gamma   90.00
#
_symmetry.space_group_name_H-M   'P 1'
#
loop_
_entity.id
_entity.type
_entity.pdbx_description
1 polymer ?
#
loop_
_entity_poly.entity_id
_entity_poly.type
_entity_poly.pdbx_seq_one_letter_code
_entity_poly.pdbx_strand_id
1 'polypeptide(L)'
;MKESYLEIVELDNGDIVLRPASEEGEESVPLATLKISDDTKSYLKERYFELAKCMFHAGIDFVYSDESVFGEEFEYPEDADLRPKILH
;
A
#
# COMPACT_ATOMS: atom_id res chain seq x y z
N MET A 1 -16.38 3.08 -15.33
CA MET A 1 -15.97 3.56 -13.99
C MET A 1 -15.31 4.89 -14.22
N LYS A 2 -15.64 5.95 -13.45
CA LYS A 2 -14.83 7.17 -13.48
C LYS A 2 -13.40 6.71 -13.14
N GLU A 3 -12.41 7.00 -13.98
CA GLU A 3 -11.02 6.71 -13.64
C GLU A 3 -10.69 7.53 -12.39
N SER A 4 -10.84 6.89 -11.23
CA SER A 4 -10.41 7.46 -9.97
C SER A 4 -8.90 7.35 -9.95
N TYR A 5 -8.21 8.46 -10.23
CA TYR A 5 -6.78 8.55 -10.00
C TYR A 5 -6.50 8.25 -8.53
N LEU A 6 -5.40 7.53 -8.26
CA LEU A 6 -4.94 7.28 -6.91
C LEU A 6 -3.83 8.26 -6.58
N GLU A 7 -3.81 8.75 -5.34
CA GLU A 7 -2.75 9.60 -4.82
C GLU A 7 -2.10 8.98 -3.59
N ILE A 8 -0.80 9.26 -3.44
CA ILE A 8 0.01 8.86 -2.30
C ILE A 8 0.27 10.12 -1.47
N VAL A 9 -0.21 10.13 -0.24
CA VAL A 9 -0.18 11.31 0.65
C VAL A 9 0.49 10.95 1.95
N GLU A 10 1.39 11.81 2.43
CA GLU A 10 1.86 11.77 3.82
C GLU A 10 0.92 12.61 4.69
N LEU A 11 0.36 11.99 5.71
CA LEU A 11 -0.50 12.65 6.69
C LEU A 11 0.35 13.38 7.75
N ASP A 12 -0.27 14.29 8.50
CA ASP A 12 0.41 15.06 9.56
C ASP A 12 1.02 14.18 10.67
N ASN A 13 0.49 12.95 10.85
CA ASN A 13 1.03 11.97 11.79
C ASN A 13 2.22 11.17 11.22
N GLY A 14 2.63 11.45 9.98
CA GLY A 14 3.71 10.77 9.27
C GLY A 14 3.34 9.40 8.70
N ASP A 15 2.07 8.99 8.75
CA ASP A 15 1.60 7.82 8.01
C ASP A 15 1.51 8.15 6.52
N ILE A 16 1.81 7.18 5.67
CA ILE A 16 1.70 7.35 4.22
C ILE A 16 0.51 6.53 3.74
N VAL A 17 -0.42 7.18 3.04
CA VAL A 17 -1.67 6.56 2.60
C VAL A 17 -1.79 6.55 1.08
N LEU A 18 -2.43 5.51 0.57
CA LEU A 18 -2.95 5.45 -0.80
C LEU A 18 -4.45 5.72 -0.74
N ARG A 19 -4.95 6.70 -1.48
CA ARG A 19 -6.38 7.06 -1.48
C ARG A 19 -6.84 7.54 -2.86
N PRO A 20 -8.16 7.54 -3.15
CA PRO A 20 -8.68 8.15 -4.38
C PRO A 20 -8.38 9.66 -4.37
N ALA A 21 -7.95 10.20 -5.50
CA ALA A 21 -7.86 11.63 -5.70
C ALA A 21 -9.25 12.26 -5.55
N SER A 22 -9.32 13.28 -4.72
CA SER A 22 -10.52 14.09 -4.46
C SER A 22 -10.25 15.54 -4.85
N GLU A 23 -11.31 16.35 -4.92
CA GLU A 23 -11.17 17.79 -5.14
C GLU A 23 -10.35 18.45 -3.99
N GLU A 24 -9.65 19.54 -4.30
CA GLU A 24 -8.78 20.22 -3.32
C GLU A 24 -9.53 20.54 -2.02
N GLY A 25 -9.06 19.96 -0.91
CA GLY A 25 -9.64 20.16 0.42
C GLY A 25 -10.60 19.07 0.88
N GLU A 26 -10.94 18.08 0.05
CA GLU A 26 -11.70 16.91 0.45
C GLU A 26 -10.77 15.74 0.77
N GLU A 27 -10.74 15.31 2.04
CA GLU A 27 -10.07 14.08 2.43
C GLU A 27 -10.89 12.87 2.01
N SER A 28 -10.31 12.00 1.17
CA SER A 28 -10.88 10.70 0.85
C SER A 28 -10.42 9.63 1.83
N VAL A 29 -11.25 8.60 2.01
CA VAL A 29 -10.94 7.48 2.89
C VAL A 29 -9.72 6.72 2.35
N PRO A 30 -8.66 6.54 3.16
CA PRO A 30 -7.50 5.74 2.78
C PRO A 30 -7.89 4.30 2.38
N LEU A 31 -7.38 3.84 1.24
CA LEU A 31 -7.49 2.46 0.79
C LEU A 31 -6.42 1.58 1.43
N ALA A 32 -5.24 2.15 1.67
CA ALA A 32 -4.13 1.49 2.34
C ALA A 32 -3.34 2.50 3.18
N THR A 33 -2.71 2.01 4.25
CA THR A 33 -1.83 2.79 5.13
C THR A 33 -0.50 2.08 5.30
N LEU A 34 0.59 2.75 4.95
CA LEU A 34 1.95 2.32 5.19
C LEU A 34 2.52 3.07 6.39
N LYS A 35 2.89 2.30 7.42
CA LYS A 35 3.59 2.81 8.61
C LYS A 35 5.07 2.45 8.50
N ILE A 36 5.92 3.46 8.49
CA ILE A 36 7.38 3.31 8.52
C ILE A 36 7.85 3.73 9.92
N SER A 37 8.65 2.88 10.56
CA SER A 37 9.19 3.19 11.89
C SER A 37 10.08 4.43 11.87
N ASP A 38 10.16 5.14 13.00
CA ASP A 38 10.99 6.34 13.14
C ASP A 38 12.48 6.04 12.89
N ASP A 39 12.95 4.84 13.29
CA ASP A 39 14.31 4.37 13.01
C ASP A 39 14.58 4.28 11.51
N THR A 40 13.66 3.68 10.75
CA THR A 40 13.78 3.56 9.30
C THR A 40 13.64 4.91 8.61
N LYS A 41 12.72 5.77 9.06
CA LYS A 41 12.61 7.16 8.57
C LYS A 41 13.89 7.94 8.80
N SER A 42 14.48 7.83 9.99
CA SER A 42 15.74 8.51 10.34
C SER A 42 16.91 8.01 9.49
N TYR A 43 16.97 6.70 9.24
CA TYR A 43 17.99 6.08 8.39
C TYR A 43 17.86 6.50 6.91
N LEU A 44 16.64 6.51 6.38
CA LEU A 44 16.37 6.82 4.97
C LEU A 44 16.32 8.33 4.70
N LYS A 45 16.02 9.16 5.71
CA LYS A 45 15.73 10.60 5.59
C LYS A 45 14.62 10.81 4.56
N GLU A 46 14.68 11.84 3.73
CA GLU A 46 13.69 12.14 2.68
C GLU A 46 13.39 10.96 1.73
N ARG A 47 14.24 9.92 1.69
CA ARG A 47 14.03 8.71 0.88
C ARG A 47 12.97 7.76 1.43
N TYR A 48 12.46 7.93 2.66
CA TYR A 48 11.36 7.06 3.15
C TYR A 48 10.08 7.26 2.33
N PHE A 49 9.85 8.49 1.84
CA PHE A 49 8.68 8.77 1.01
C PHE A 49 8.84 8.17 -0.40
N GLU A 50 10.05 8.22 -0.97
CA GLU A 50 10.37 7.50 -2.22
C GLU A 50 10.21 5.98 -2.08
N LEU A 51 10.64 5.41 -0.95
CA LEU A 51 10.41 3.99 -0.66
C LEU A 51 8.91 3.67 -0.70
N ALA A 52 8.07 4.48 -0.06
CA ALA A 52 6.62 4.29 -0.06
C ALA A 52 6.02 4.34 -1.47
N LYS A 53 6.44 5.31 -2.30
CA LYS A 53 6.03 5.39 -3.71
C LYS A 53 6.37 4.11 -4.47
N CYS A 54 7.61 3.64 -4.34
CA CYS A 54 8.06 2.42 -4.98
C CYS A 54 7.26 1.20 -4.51
N MET A 55 6.95 1.09 -3.21
CA MET A 55 6.16 -0.03 -2.67
C MET A 55 4.74 -0.06 -3.23
N PHE A 56 4.05 1.09 -3.27
CA PHE A 56 2.70 1.15 -3.82
C PHE A 56 2.69 0.89 -5.32
N HIS A 57 3.58 1.51 -6.09
CA HIS A 57 3.66 1.25 -7.53
C HIS A 57 4.00 -0.21 -7.83
N ALA A 58 5.02 -0.77 -7.19
CA ALA A 58 5.40 -2.16 -7.40
C ALA A 58 4.28 -3.13 -7.02
N GLY A 59 3.55 -2.88 -5.92
CA GLY A 59 2.43 -3.71 -5.51
C GLY A 59 1.26 -3.65 -6.49
N ILE A 60 0.93 -2.46 -6.99
CA ILE A 60 -0.11 -2.26 -8.00
C ILE A 60 0.30 -2.96 -9.30
N ASP A 61 1.48 -2.65 -9.83
CA ASP A 61 2.01 -3.22 -11.07
C ASP A 61 2.04 -4.75 -10.99
N PHE A 62 2.46 -5.31 -9.86
CA PHE A 62 2.49 -6.74 -9.64
C PHE A 62 1.09 -7.37 -9.66
N VAL A 63 0.10 -6.79 -8.97
CA VAL A 63 -1.28 -7.33 -8.94
C VAL A 63 -1.96 -7.25 -10.31
N TYR A 64 -1.62 -6.24 -11.12
CA TYR A 64 -2.14 -6.11 -12.48
C TYR A 64 -1.32 -6.85 -13.54
N SER A 65 -0.13 -7.35 -13.19
CA SER A 65 0.64 -8.20 -14.09
C SER A 65 -0.04 -9.56 -14.25
N ASP A 66 0.00 -10.11 -15.46
CA ASP A 66 -0.52 -11.46 -15.77
C ASP A 66 0.34 -12.57 -15.11
N GLU A 67 1.43 -12.18 -14.44
CA GLU A 67 2.25 -13.07 -13.61
C GLU A 67 1.54 -13.36 -12.28
N SER A 68 0.70 -14.41 -12.29
CA SER A 68 0.23 -15.06 -11.07
C SER A 68 1.37 -15.79 -10.34
N VAL A 69 2.33 -15.04 -9.77
CA VAL A 69 3.47 -15.63 -9.03
C VAL A 69 3.01 -16.21 -7.67
N PHE A 70 1.90 -15.70 -7.12
CA PHE A 70 1.19 -16.35 -6.02
C PHE A 70 0.17 -17.32 -6.61
N GLY A 71 0.71 -18.42 -7.13
CA GLY A 71 -0.03 -19.46 -7.82
C GLY A 71 -1.24 -19.97 -7.04
N GLU A 72 -2.21 -20.39 -7.84
CA GLU A 72 -3.36 -21.23 -7.55
C GLU A 72 -3.03 -22.40 -6.60
N GLU A 73 -2.82 -22.20 -5.29
CA GLU A 73 -2.77 -23.30 -4.30
C GLU A 73 -2.77 -22.86 -2.82
N PHE A 74 -3.36 -21.71 -2.47
CA PHE A 74 -3.90 -21.58 -1.11
C PHE A 74 -5.28 -22.22 -1.11
N GLU A 75 -5.33 -23.54 -0.85
CA GLU A 75 -6.51 -24.12 -0.20
C GLU A 75 -6.71 -23.29 1.07
N TYR A 76 -7.75 -22.46 1.10
CA TYR A 76 -8.11 -21.72 2.31
C TYR A 76 -8.73 -22.75 3.26
N PRO A 77 -8.04 -23.27 4.30
CA PRO A 77 -8.78 -23.96 5.34
C PRO A 77 -9.80 -22.95 5.88
N GLU A 78 -11.03 -23.37 6.13
CA GLU A 78 -12.12 -22.50 6.60
C GLU A 78 -11.75 -21.72 7.90
N ASP A 79 -10.65 -22.09 8.56
CA ASP A 79 -10.07 -21.45 9.74
C ASP A 79 -8.85 -20.50 9.46
N ALA A 80 -8.50 -20.23 8.20
CA ALA A 80 -7.35 -19.40 7.82
C ALA A 80 -7.54 -17.89 8.04
N ASP A 81 -8.77 -17.42 8.18
CA ASP A 81 -9.12 -16.00 8.16
C ASP A 81 -8.56 -15.19 9.34
N LEU A 82 -8.00 -15.85 10.36
CA LEU A 82 -7.48 -15.20 11.57
C LEU A 82 -5.95 -15.16 11.65
N ARG A 83 -5.23 -15.78 10.72
CA ARG A 83 -3.75 -15.79 10.75
C ARG A 83 -3.20 -14.70 9.83
N PRO A 84 -2.17 -13.96 10.26
CA PRO A 84 -1.49 -13.04 9.35
C PRO A 84 -0.98 -13.83 8.15
N LYS A 85 -1.27 -13.33 6.94
CA LYS A 85 -0.65 -13.85 5.72
C LYS A 85 0.83 -13.48 5.80
N ILE A 86 1.69 -14.47 6.03
CA ILE A 86 3.15 -14.30 6.09
C ILE A 86 3.72 -14.81 4.77
N LEU A 87 4.46 -13.95 4.07
CA LEU A 87 5.28 -14.33 2.93
C LEU A 87 6.74 -14.45 3.40
N HIS A 88 7.40 -15.56 3.05
CA HIS A 88 8.82 -15.82 3.35
C HIS A 88 9.70 -15.63 2.12
#